data_AF-A0A964Q6Y7-F1
#
_entry.id   AF-A0A964Q6Y7-F1
#
_cell.length_a   1.000
_cell.length_b   1.000
_cell.length_c   1.000
_cell.angle_alpha   90.00
_cell.angle_beta   90.00
_cell.angle_gamma   90.00
#
_symmetry.space_group_name_H-M   'P 1'
#
loop_
_entity.id
_entity.type
_entity.pdbx_description
1 polymer ?
#
loop_
_entity_poly.entity_id
_entity_poly.type
_entity_poly.pdbx_seq_one_letter_code
_entity_poly.pdbx_strand_id
1 'polypeptide(L)'
;MAINSSSLEEFTVPEKILLAANDLEEKGQTPFSAEALIVAAWGKYPNTFGLKGFAQLHPDSNKILASIMGEKGLVRRGWLSKVGQKMYTLTREGLLVVKRIQKGEDRPAPRHHSVRLSRDTDRTLLVLLETVALEKFQEGRKLEINFADACKFWSISDNRTDEEVDTRIAQVRKTLTNSLPQVGKGNPVLSNGRSISGGDIGALVETHNFMEERFNRHLNLLRSRSARA
;
A
#
# COMPACT_ATOMS: atom_id res chain seq x y z
N MET A 1 21.09 19.54 24.25
CA MET A 1 20.35 18.27 24.40
C MET A 1 21.03 17.24 23.51
N ALA A 2 21.64 16.23 24.12
CA ALA A 2 22.34 15.17 23.39
C ALA A 2 21.30 14.21 22.79
N ILE A 3 21.33 14.03 21.46
CA ILE A 3 20.57 12.99 20.79
C ILE A 3 21.26 11.67 21.15
N ASN A 4 20.59 10.79 21.90
CA ASN A 4 21.11 9.47 22.24
C ASN A 4 21.58 8.75 20.98
N SER A 5 22.85 8.33 20.95
CA SER A 5 23.50 7.70 19.79
C SER A 5 22.78 6.44 19.27
N SER A 6 21.93 5.82 20.09
CA SER A 6 21.14 4.63 19.75
C SER A 6 19.91 4.90 18.87
N SER A 7 19.43 6.15 18.76
CA SER A 7 18.21 6.46 17.98
C SER A 7 18.46 6.82 16.51
N LEU A 8 19.71 7.11 16.14
CA LEU A 8 20.09 7.57 14.79
C LEU A 8 19.98 6.46 13.72
N GLU A 9 20.09 5.20 14.11
CA GLU A 9 19.95 4.06 13.19
C GLU A 9 18.48 3.78 12.83
N GLU A 10 17.54 4.16 13.70
CA GLU A 10 16.13 3.80 13.58
C GLU A 10 15.32 4.65 12.58
N PHE A 11 15.87 5.75 12.08
CA PHE A 11 15.18 6.59 11.12
C PHE A 11 15.23 5.99 9.71
N THR A 12 14.10 6.07 9.00
CA THR A 12 14.03 5.70 7.58
C THR A 12 14.87 6.66 6.74
N VAL A 13 15.22 6.22 5.53
CA VAL A 13 16.01 7.05 4.58
C VAL A 13 15.39 8.44 4.34
N PRO A 14 14.08 8.58 4.07
CA PRO A 14 13.47 9.90 3.89
C PRO A 14 13.51 10.79 5.14
N GLU A 15 13.35 10.19 6.32
CA GLU A 15 13.37 10.92 7.60
C GLU A 15 14.76 11.44 7.92
N LYS A 16 15.80 10.63 7.67
CA LYS A 16 17.19 11.05 7.79
C LYS A 16 17.50 12.25 6.89
N ILE A 17 16.99 12.25 5.66
CA ILE A 17 17.15 13.37 4.72
C ILE A 17 16.36 14.61 5.21
N LEU A 18 15.14 14.46 5.73
CA LEU A 18 14.36 15.57 6.27
C LEU A 18 15.02 16.21 7.49
N LEU A 19 15.59 15.39 8.39
CA LEU A 19 16.36 15.89 9.53
C LEU A 19 17.59 16.68 9.07
N ALA A 20 18.30 16.20 8.05
CA ALA A 20 19.43 16.93 7.48
C ALA A 20 19.01 18.24 6.78
N ALA A 21 17.85 18.24 6.10
CA ALA A 21 17.28 19.45 5.51
C ALA A 21 16.89 20.49 6.58
N ASN A 22 16.27 20.06 7.68
CA ASN A 22 15.94 20.94 8.79
C ASN A 22 17.21 21.54 9.44
N ASP A 23 18.27 20.73 9.62
CA ASP A 23 19.54 21.23 10.15
C ASP A 23 20.17 22.30 9.22
N LEU A 24 19.95 22.23 7.90
CA LEU A 24 20.41 23.25 6.95
C LEU A 24 19.59 24.54 7.09
N GLU A 25 18.27 24.45 7.21
CA GLU A 25 17.42 25.63 7.42
C GLU A 25 17.66 26.29 8.78
N GLU A 26 17.90 25.51 9.85
CA GLU A 26 18.30 26.03 11.18
C GLU A 26 19.64 26.77 11.13
N LYS A 27 20.53 26.41 10.20
CA LYS A 27 21.78 27.13 9.93
C LYS A 27 21.61 28.33 8.99
N GLY A 28 20.38 28.70 8.66
CA GLY A 28 20.05 29.82 7.79
C GLY A 28 20.25 29.53 6.29
N GLN A 29 20.43 28.27 5.88
CA GLN A 29 20.59 27.91 4.47
C GLN A 29 19.23 27.63 3.82
N THR A 30 18.43 28.68 3.66
CA THR A 30 17.12 28.61 2.99
C THR A 30 17.08 29.57 1.80
N PRO A 31 16.96 29.07 0.55
CA PRO A 31 16.94 27.67 0.14
C PRO A 31 18.33 27.02 0.17
N PHE A 32 18.37 25.68 0.25
CA PHE A 32 19.61 24.89 0.21
C PHE A 32 19.78 24.14 -1.11
N SER A 33 21.03 23.89 -1.51
CA SER A 33 21.34 23.11 -2.71
C SER A 33 21.25 21.60 -2.47
N ALA A 34 21.10 20.83 -3.55
CA ALA A 34 21.16 19.37 -3.51
C ALA A 34 22.50 18.89 -2.93
N GLU A 35 23.59 19.53 -3.33
CA GLU A 35 24.95 19.24 -2.88
C GLU A 35 25.11 19.49 -1.37
N ALA A 36 24.57 20.61 -0.86
CA ALA A 36 24.58 20.89 0.58
C ALA A 36 23.79 19.84 1.36
N LEU A 37 22.62 19.44 0.86
CA LEU A 37 21.81 18.38 1.47
C LEU A 37 22.50 17.01 1.42
N ILE A 38 23.21 16.70 0.34
CA ILE A 38 24.00 15.46 0.22
C ILE A 38 25.07 15.40 1.32
N VAL A 39 25.86 16.47 1.45
CA VAL A 39 26.93 16.55 2.45
C VAL A 39 26.37 16.51 3.86
N ALA A 40 25.29 17.26 4.13
CA ALA A 40 24.65 17.29 5.44
C ALA A 40 24.08 15.92 5.84
N ALA A 41 23.37 15.24 4.93
CA ALA A 41 22.78 13.94 5.20
C ALA A 41 23.84 12.86 5.40
N TRP A 42 24.89 12.83 4.56
CA TRP A 42 26.00 11.90 4.72
C TRP A 42 26.80 12.16 5.99
N GLY A 43 27.13 13.42 6.31
CA GLY A 43 27.85 13.77 7.53
C GLY A 43 27.11 13.33 8.80
N LYS A 44 25.77 13.35 8.78
CA LYS A 44 24.94 12.90 9.91
C LYS A 44 24.71 11.38 9.92
N TYR A 45 24.65 10.74 8.74
CA TYR A 45 24.35 9.31 8.61
C TYR A 45 25.28 8.61 7.59
N PRO A 46 26.60 8.51 7.88
CA PRO A 46 27.57 8.00 6.90
C PRO A 46 27.33 6.54 6.54
N ASN A 47 26.85 5.72 7.47
CA ASN A 47 26.49 4.32 7.20
C ASN A 47 25.28 4.18 6.26
N THR A 48 24.39 5.18 6.23
CA THR A 48 23.19 5.15 5.38
C THR A 48 23.46 5.73 4.00
N PHE A 49 24.19 6.84 3.92
CA PHE A 49 24.39 7.60 2.69
C PHE A 49 25.83 7.61 2.20
N GLY A 50 26.69 6.76 2.74
CA GLY A 50 28.06 6.60 2.27
C GLY A 50 28.14 5.68 1.05
N LEU A 51 29.10 5.95 0.17
CA LEU A 51 29.40 5.12 -0.98
C LEU A 51 29.86 3.72 -0.54
N LYS A 52 29.35 2.65 -1.17
CA LYS A 52 29.70 1.27 -0.80
C LYS A 52 31.22 1.06 -0.88
N GLY A 53 31.84 0.59 0.20
CA GLY A 53 33.29 0.43 0.33
C GLY A 53 34.05 1.70 0.75
N PHE A 54 33.40 2.86 0.70
CA PHE A 54 33.97 4.17 1.06
C PHE A 54 33.03 4.97 1.96
N ALA A 55 32.21 4.29 2.77
CA ALA A 55 31.05 4.92 3.42
C ALA A 55 31.42 6.06 4.37
N GLN A 56 32.62 6.03 4.95
CA GLN A 56 33.15 7.06 5.84
C GLN A 56 33.95 8.16 5.11
N LEU A 57 34.20 8.00 3.81
CA LEU A 57 35.06 8.89 3.03
C LEU A 57 34.27 9.70 2.00
N HIS A 58 33.23 9.10 1.40
CA HIS A 58 32.50 9.71 0.30
C HIS A 58 30.97 9.48 0.41
N PRO A 59 30.15 10.49 0.05
CA PRO A 59 28.71 10.34 -0.02
C PRO A 59 28.28 9.56 -1.28
N ASP A 60 27.21 8.79 -1.15
CA ASP A 60 26.40 8.22 -2.24
C ASP A 60 25.30 9.22 -2.62
N SER A 61 25.67 10.14 -3.52
CA SER A 61 24.76 11.17 -4.03
C SER A 61 23.51 10.58 -4.69
N ASN A 62 23.62 9.43 -5.36
CA ASN A 62 22.51 8.81 -6.08
C ASN A 62 21.41 8.35 -5.13
N LYS A 63 21.79 7.79 -3.98
CA LYS A 63 20.84 7.34 -2.95
C LYS A 63 19.99 8.49 -2.40
N ILE A 64 20.60 9.65 -2.21
CA ILE A 64 19.91 10.85 -1.72
C ILE A 64 19.06 11.47 -2.84
N LEU A 65 19.63 11.67 -4.02
CA LEU A 65 18.92 12.28 -5.16
C LEU A 65 17.71 11.45 -5.60
N ALA A 66 17.83 10.12 -5.62
CA ALA A 66 16.71 9.21 -5.88
C ALA A 66 15.61 9.33 -4.81
N SER A 67 16.00 9.54 -3.55
CA SER A 67 15.05 9.77 -2.46
C SER A 67 14.37 11.15 -2.55
N ILE A 68 15.06 12.18 -3.06
CA ILE A 68 14.47 13.51 -3.23
C ILE A 68 13.47 13.52 -4.41
N MET A 69 13.88 12.98 -5.56
CA MET A 69 13.20 13.17 -6.85
C MET A 69 12.43 11.94 -7.38
N GLY A 70 12.60 10.77 -6.77
CA GLY A 70 11.98 9.53 -7.24
C GLY A 70 10.44 9.54 -7.19
N GLU A 71 9.82 8.47 -7.69
CA GLU A 71 8.35 8.33 -7.73
C GLU A 71 7.69 8.50 -6.35
N LYS A 72 8.39 8.04 -5.30
CA LYS A 72 8.03 8.21 -3.89
C LYS A 72 8.88 9.27 -3.18
N GLY A 73 9.46 10.19 -3.94
CA GLY A 73 10.46 11.13 -3.45
C GLY A 73 9.90 12.23 -2.56
N LEU A 74 10.76 12.86 -1.76
CA LEU A 74 10.38 13.89 -0.79
C LEU A 74 9.65 15.07 -1.45
N VAL A 75 9.99 15.41 -2.69
CA VAL A 75 9.29 16.47 -3.45
C VAL A 75 7.87 16.07 -3.81
N ARG A 76 7.67 14.85 -4.35
CA ARG A 76 6.33 14.34 -4.67
C ARG A 76 5.44 14.12 -3.45
N ARG A 77 6.04 13.85 -2.28
CA ARG A 77 5.34 13.78 -0.98
C ARG A 77 4.95 15.16 -0.45
N GLY A 78 5.38 16.25 -1.07
CA GLY A 78 5.15 17.61 -0.60
C GLY A 78 5.92 17.94 0.68
N TRP A 79 6.99 17.22 1.01
CA TRP A 79 7.83 17.49 2.19
C TRP A 79 9.00 18.43 1.89
N LEU A 80 9.44 18.44 0.63
CA LEU A 80 10.38 19.41 0.07
C LEU A 80 9.72 20.12 -1.11
N SER A 81 10.01 21.40 -1.29
CA SER A 81 9.68 22.15 -2.50
C SER A 81 10.94 22.42 -3.31
N LYS A 82 10.86 22.28 -4.63
CA LYS A 82 11.94 22.66 -5.54
C LYS A 82 11.72 24.10 -5.98
N VAL A 83 12.61 25.00 -5.56
CA VAL A 83 12.49 26.45 -5.80
C VAL A 83 13.44 26.97 -6.88
N GLY A 84 14.30 26.11 -7.41
CA GLY A 84 15.23 26.46 -8.49
C GLY A 84 15.97 25.24 -9.05
N GLN A 85 16.98 25.48 -9.88
CA GLN A 85 17.84 24.41 -10.39
C GLN A 85 18.66 23.83 -9.23
N LYS A 86 18.36 22.58 -8.86
CA LYS A 86 18.96 21.88 -7.71
C LYS A 86 18.81 22.60 -6.35
N MET A 87 17.85 23.52 -6.24
CA MET A 87 17.57 24.25 -4.99
C MET A 87 16.26 23.78 -4.39
N TYR A 88 16.27 23.55 -3.08
CA TYR A 88 15.16 23.01 -2.32
C TYR A 88 14.93 23.80 -1.02
N THR A 89 13.71 23.71 -0.50
CA THR A 89 13.33 24.21 0.82
C THR A 89 12.38 23.22 1.47
N LEU A 90 12.39 23.16 2.80
CA LEU A 90 11.42 22.39 3.58
C LEU A 90 10.04 23.04 3.45
N THR A 91 9.01 22.23 3.22
CA THR A 91 7.62 22.73 3.26
C THR A 91 7.11 22.78 4.69
N ARG A 92 5.95 23.41 4.91
CA ARG A 92 5.25 23.36 6.20
C ARG A 92 4.94 21.92 6.61
N GLU A 93 4.54 21.08 5.67
CA GLU A 93 4.25 19.66 5.86
C GLU A 93 5.52 18.88 6.25
N GLY A 94 6.64 19.18 5.58
CA GLY A 94 7.95 18.61 5.93
C GLY A 94 8.39 18.99 7.35
N LEU A 95 8.19 20.25 7.74
CA LEU A 95 8.50 20.72 9.10
C LEU A 95 7.66 20.01 10.17
N LEU A 96 6.38 19.76 9.90
CA LEU A 96 5.52 19.00 10.81
C LEU A 96 5.96 17.54 10.95
N VAL A 97 6.52 16.95 9.90
CA VAL A 97 7.13 15.61 9.97
C VAL A 97 8.38 15.64 10.84
N VAL A 98 9.29 16.60 10.62
CA VAL A 98 10.52 16.75 11.41
C VAL A 98 10.21 16.95 12.90
N LYS A 99 9.26 17.84 13.24
CA LYS A 99 8.86 18.08 14.63
C LYS A 99 8.32 16.82 15.32
N ARG A 100 7.54 15.99 14.60
CA ARG A 100 7.05 14.71 15.14
C ARG A 100 8.20 13.74 15.40
N ILE A 101 9.14 13.62 14.45
CA ILE A 101 10.32 12.76 14.59
C ILE A 101 11.16 13.17 15.80
N GLN A 102 11.41 14.47 15.96
CA GLN A 102 12.22 15.02 17.06
C GLN A 102 11.56 14.84 18.44
N LYS A 103 10.23 14.93 18.52
CA LYS A 103 9.49 14.74 19.78
C LYS A 103 9.37 13.28 20.21
N GLY A 104 9.72 12.33 19.35
CA GLY A 104 9.47 10.91 19.61
C GLY A 104 7.98 10.58 19.76
N GLU A 105 7.08 11.46 19.28
CA GLU A 105 5.64 11.19 19.25
C GLU A 105 5.41 9.95 18.38
N ASP A 106 4.57 9.03 18.88
CA ASP A 106 4.29 7.71 18.32
C ASP A 106 4.40 7.73 16.80
N ARG A 107 5.39 6.98 16.30
CA ARG A 107 5.45 6.64 14.88
C ARG A 107 4.07 6.08 14.56
N PRO A 108 3.23 6.70 13.71
CA PRO A 108 2.20 5.90 13.08
C PRO A 108 2.97 4.78 12.42
N ALA A 109 2.69 3.54 12.84
CA ALA A 109 3.41 2.33 12.43
C ALA A 109 3.86 2.48 10.97
N PRO A 110 5.13 2.15 10.65
CA PRO A 110 5.73 2.46 9.36
C PRO A 110 4.67 2.22 8.31
N ARG A 111 4.28 3.28 7.58
CA ARG A 111 3.28 3.16 6.52
C ARG A 111 3.89 2.19 5.52
N HIS A 112 3.68 0.89 5.76
CA HIS A 112 3.78 -0.14 4.77
C HIS A 112 3.05 0.47 3.61
N HIS A 113 3.75 0.62 2.50
CA HIS A 113 3.14 1.09 1.28
C HIS A 113 2.00 0.13 1.01
N SER A 114 0.81 0.45 1.50
CA SER A 114 -0.38 -0.29 1.19
C SER A 114 -0.43 -0.21 -0.32
N VAL A 115 -0.23 -1.35 -0.96
CA VAL A 115 -0.31 -1.43 -2.41
C VAL A 115 -1.69 -0.89 -2.73
N ARG A 116 -1.73 0.28 -3.34
CA ARG A 116 -2.98 1.01 -3.53
C ARG A 116 -3.75 0.22 -4.59
N LEU A 117 -4.72 -0.54 -4.15
CA LEU A 117 -5.57 -1.34 -5.02
C LEU A 117 -6.35 -0.39 -5.95
N SER A 118 -6.66 -0.85 -7.16
CA SER A 118 -7.60 -0.13 -8.02
C SER A 118 -8.92 0.06 -7.26
N ARG A 119 -9.62 1.19 -7.47
CA ARG A 119 -10.92 1.45 -6.83
C ARG A 119 -11.92 0.31 -7.05
N ASP A 120 -11.89 -0.32 -8.22
CA ASP A 120 -12.77 -1.44 -8.55
C ASP A 120 -12.39 -2.73 -7.79
N THR A 121 -11.10 -2.98 -7.64
CA THR A 121 -10.57 -4.11 -6.87
C THR A 121 -10.87 -3.92 -5.39
N ASP A 122 -10.65 -2.72 -4.86
CA ASP A 122 -10.94 -2.37 -3.47
C ASP A 122 -12.42 -2.55 -3.14
N ARG A 123 -13.32 -1.98 -3.94
CA ARG A 123 -14.77 -2.13 -3.77
C ARG A 123 -15.22 -3.59 -3.85
N THR A 124 -14.66 -4.35 -4.78
CA THR A 124 -15.02 -5.77 -4.93
C THR A 124 -14.55 -6.58 -3.73
N LEU A 125 -13.31 -6.39 -3.26
CA LEU A 125 -12.79 -7.09 -2.10
C LEU A 125 -13.55 -6.74 -0.82
N LEU A 126 -13.95 -5.48 -0.65
CA LEU A 126 -14.80 -5.06 0.48
C LEU A 126 -16.09 -5.88 0.52
N VAL A 127 -16.81 -5.94 -0.60
CA VAL A 127 -18.05 -6.71 -0.70
C VAL A 127 -17.81 -8.19 -0.42
N LEU A 128 -16.77 -8.78 -1.01
CA LEU A 128 -16.47 -10.20 -0.84
C LEU A 128 -16.14 -10.55 0.63
N LEU A 129 -15.36 -9.70 1.30
CA LEU A 129 -14.93 -9.89 2.68
C LEU A 129 -16.04 -9.69 3.71
N GLU A 130 -17.17 -9.11 3.32
CA GLU A 130 -18.37 -8.88 4.16
C GLU A 130 -19.47 -9.92 3.88
N THR A 131 -19.23 -10.91 3.01
CA THR A 131 -20.24 -11.90 2.67
C THR A 131 -20.37 -13.00 3.73
N VAL A 132 -21.62 -13.36 4.04
CA VAL A 132 -21.97 -14.51 4.89
C VAL A 132 -21.40 -15.83 4.36
N ALA A 133 -21.22 -15.94 3.04
CA ALA A 133 -20.60 -17.11 2.41
C ALA A 133 -19.16 -17.32 2.89
N LEU A 134 -18.36 -16.25 2.96
CA LEU A 134 -16.98 -16.32 3.45
C LEU A 134 -16.94 -16.66 4.95
N GLU A 135 -17.78 -16.01 5.76
CA GLU A 135 -17.89 -16.27 7.20
C GLU A 135 -18.19 -17.75 7.48
N LYS A 136 -19.24 -18.30 6.85
CA LYS A 136 -19.60 -19.73 6.96
C LYS A 136 -18.47 -20.65 6.49
N PHE A 137 -17.73 -20.26 5.45
CA PHE A 137 -16.60 -21.06 4.96
C PHE A 137 -15.46 -21.09 5.98
N GLN A 138 -15.09 -19.93 6.53
CA GLN A 138 -14.02 -19.79 7.51
C GLN A 138 -14.32 -20.51 8.84
N GLU A 139 -15.59 -20.54 9.26
CA GLU A 139 -16.03 -21.27 10.45
C GLU A 139 -16.21 -22.79 10.23
N GLY A 140 -15.87 -23.30 9.04
CA GLY A 140 -16.04 -24.71 8.70
C GLY A 140 -17.48 -25.14 8.41
N ARG A 141 -18.44 -24.20 8.46
CA ARG A 141 -19.88 -24.39 8.15
C ARG A 141 -20.17 -24.34 6.65
N LYS A 142 -19.24 -24.81 5.80
CA LYS A 142 -19.34 -24.76 4.33
C LYS A 142 -20.58 -25.46 3.75
N LEU A 143 -21.16 -26.43 4.46
CA LEU A 143 -22.38 -27.13 4.05
C LEU A 143 -23.65 -26.27 4.21
N GLU A 144 -23.62 -25.27 5.10
CA GLU A 144 -24.72 -24.32 5.33
C GLU A 144 -24.75 -23.17 4.31
N ILE A 145 -23.76 -23.11 3.43
CA ILE A 145 -23.73 -22.16 2.32
C ILE A 145 -24.82 -22.59 1.33
N ASN A 146 -25.79 -21.69 1.11
CA ASN A 146 -26.89 -21.89 0.18
C ASN A 146 -26.67 -21.08 -1.12
N PHE A 147 -27.52 -21.28 -2.12
CA PHE A 147 -27.36 -20.61 -3.41
C PHE A 147 -27.53 -19.09 -3.33
N ALA A 148 -28.38 -18.59 -2.43
CA ALA A 148 -28.56 -17.16 -2.22
C ALA A 148 -27.29 -16.50 -1.66
N ASP A 149 -26.56 -17.20 -0.78
CA ASP A 149 -25.26 -16.76 -0.27
C ASP A 149 -24.24 -16.64 -1.41
N ALA A 150 -24.22 -17.62 -2.33
CA ALA A 150 -23.36 -17.61 -3.51
C ALA A 150 -23.72 -16.48 -4.50
N CYS A 151 -25.01 -16.25 -4.76
CA CYS A 151 -25.46 -15.12 -5.58
C CYS A 151 -25.02 -13.78 -4.99
N LYS A 152 -25.14 -13.59 -3.66
CA LYS A 152 -24.64 -12.39 -2.98
C LYS A 152 -23.12 -12.24 -3.11
N PHE A 153 -22.38 -13.34 -2.95
CA PHE A 153 -20.92 -13.35 -3.13
C PHE A 153 -20.49 -12.87 -4.52
N TRP A 154 -21.15 -13.36 -5.56
CA TRP A 154 -20.88 -12.89 -6.92
C TRP A 154 -21.56 -11.54 -7.25
N SER A 155 -22.41 -11.00 -6.37
CA SER A 155 -23.27 -9.84 -6.67
C SER A 155 -24.20 -10.06 -7.86
N ILE A 156 -24.70 -11.29 -8.01
CA ILE A 156 -25.65 -11.70 -9.05
C ILE A 156 -27.07 -11.57 -8.47
N SER A 157 -27.96 -10.96 -9.23
CA SER A 157 -29.38 -10.84 -8.91
C SER A 157 -30.20 -11.75 -9.83
N ASP A 158 -31.37 -12.19 -9.37
CA ASP A 158 -32.23 -13.18 -10.05
C ASP A 158 -32.77 -12.73 -11.44
N ASN A 159 -32.65 -11.45 -11.79
CA ASN A 159 -33.15 -10.87 -13.04
C ASN A 159 -32.07 -10.63 -14.12
N ARG A 160 -30.87 -11.21 -13.99
CA ARG A 160 -29.76 -10.97 -14.93
C ARG A 160 -29.74 -11.98 -16.09
N THR A 161 -29.18 -11.56 -17.23
CA THR A 161 -28.96 -12.41 -18.40
C THR A 161 -27.74 -13.32 -18.21
N ASP A 162 -27.65 -14.40 -18.99
CA ASP A 162 -26.59 -15.42 -18.86
C ASP A 162 -25.18 -14.84 -19.02
N GLU A 163 -24.99 -13.93 -19.97
CA GLU A 163 -23.71 -13.26 -20.21
C GLU A 163 -23.27 -12.42 -19.01
N GLU A 164 -24.20 -11.79 -18.29
CA GLU A 164 -23.89 -10.99 -17.11
C GLU A 164 -23.49 -11.86 -15.90
N VAL A 165 -24.10 -13.03 -15.76
CA VAL A 165 -23.77 -14.03 -14.71
C VAL A 165 -22.32 -14.49 -14.90
N ASP A 166 -21.99 -14.98 -16.11
CA ASP A 166 -20.65 -15.50 -16.39
C ASP A 166 -19.58 -14.39 -16.36
N THR A 167 -19.92 -13.20 -16.88
CA THR A 167 -19.04 -12.03 -16.79
C THR A 167 -18.71 -11.69 -15.34
N ARG A 168 -19.71 -11.76 -14.45
CA ARG A 168 -19.53 -11.39 -13.05
C ARG A 168 -18.71 -12.43 -12.27
N ILE A 169 -18.96 -13.72 -12.49
CA ILE A 169 -18.15 -14.81 -11.93
C ILE A 169 -16.69 -14.66 -12.40
N ALA A 170 -16.48 -14.43 -13.69
CA ALA A 170 -15.16 -14.20 -14.26
C ALA A 170 -14.49 -12.94 -13.69
N GLN A 171 -15.24 -11.86 -13.45
CA GLN A 171 -14.73 -10.63 -12.84
C GLN A 171 -14.27 -10.85 -11.40
N VAL A 172 -15.01 -11.61 -10.60
CA VAL A 172 -14.60 -11.98 -9.23
C VAL A 172 -13.31 -12.81 -9.29
N ARG A 173 -13.25 -13.84 -10.13
CA ARG A 173 -12.03 -14.66 -10.30
C ARG A 173 -10.81 -13.83 -10.72
N LYS A 174 -10.99 -12.96 -11.71
CA LYS A 174 -9.94 -12.05 -12.19
C LYS A 174 -9.46 -11.11 -11.08
N THR A 175 -10.38 -10.60 -10.27
CA THR A 175 -10.06 -9.71 -9.15
C THR A 175 -9.21 -10.43 -8.10
N LEU A 176 -9.59 -11.65 -7.72
CA LEU A 176 -8.84 -12.48 -6.76
C LEU A 176 -7.46 -12.88 -7.27
N THR A 177 -7.36 -13.25 -8.56
CA THR A 177 -6.08 -13.61 -9.19
C THR A 177 -5.12 -12.42 -9.25
N ASN A 178 -5.65 -11.23 -9.57
CA ASN A 178 -4.83 -10.02 -9.67
C ASN A 178 -4.45 -9.43 -8.30
N SER A 179 -5.26 -9.64 -7.26
CA SER A 179 -4.98 -9.16 -5.91
C SER A 179 -3.93 -9.99 -5.18
N LEU A 180 -3.83 -11.30 -5.47
CA LEU A 180 -2.85 -12.20 -4.84
C LEU A 180 -1.38 -11.73 -4.94
N PRO A 181 -0.83 -11.40 -6.13
CA PRO A 181 0.55 -10.89 -6.24
C PRO A 181 0.71 -9.47 -5.69
N GLN A 182 -0.38 -8.71 -5.55
CA GLN A 182 -0.35 -7.37 -4.96
C GLN A 182 -0.23 -7.44 -3.43
N VAL A 183 -0.91 -8.41 -2.81
CA VAL A 183 -0.87 -8.67 -1.38
C VAL A 183 0.45 -9.35 -0.97
N GLY A 184 1.02 -10.18 -1.84
CA GLY A 184 2.37 -10.75 -1.63
C GLY A 184 3.49 -9.71 -1.59
N LYS A 185 3.26 -8.49 -2.11
CA LYS A 185 4.22 -7.37 -2.08
C LYS A 185 4.09 -6.48 -0.84
N GLY A 186 3.11 -6.77 0.03
CA GLY A 186 2.83 -6.05 1.27
C GLY A 186 1.33 -6.09 1.58
N ASN A 187 0.94 -5.87 2.85
CA ASN A 187 -0.47 -5.91 3.27
C ASN A 187 -1.19 -4.64 2.78
N PRO A 188 -2.02 -4.67 1.70
CA PRO A 188 -2.78 -3.51 1.31
C PRO A 188 -3.86 -3.21 2.36
N VAL A 189 -4.16 -1.92 2.52
CA VAL A 189 -5.23 -1.43 3.37
C VAL A 189 -6.34 -0.97 2.45
N LEU A 190 -7.54 -1.52 2.67
CA LEU A 190 -8.74 -1.15 1.93
C LEU A 190 -9.23 0.25 2.30
N SER A 191 -10.16 0.79 1.51
CA SER A 191 -10.78 2.10 1.78
C SER A 191 -11.44 2.21 3.16
N ASN A 192 -11.89 1.10 3.77
CA ASN A 192 -12.48 1.07 5.12
C ASN A 192 -11.43 0.95 6.26
N GLY A 193 -10.14 0.95 5.93
CA GLY A 193 -9.06 0.79 6.91
C GLY A 193 -8.72 -0.66 7.27
N ARG A 194 -9.43 -1.66 6.71
CA ARG A 194 -9.11 -3.09 6.91
C ARG A 194 -7.83 -3.45 6.16
N SER A 195 -6.88 -4.06 6.86
CA SER A 195 -5.71 -4.67 6.23
C SER A 195 -6.07 -6.04 5.66
N ILE A 196 -5.66 -6.31 4.42
CA ILE A 196 -5.82 -7.62 3.78
C ILE A 196 -4.49 -8.35 3.81
N SER A 197 -4.53 -9.62 4.18
CA SER A 197 -3.41 -10.56 4.12
C SER A 197 -3.54 -11.53 2.94
N GLY A 198 -2.44 -12.22 2.60
CA GLY A 198 -2.48 -13.27 1.59
C GLY A 198 -3.42 -14.42 1.97
N GLY A 199 -3.58 -14.68 3.26
CA GLY A 199 -4.53 -15.66 3.79
C GLY A 199 -5.99 -15.27 3.52
N ASP A 200 -6.34 -13.99 3.63
CA ASP A 200 -7.69 -13.50 3.33
C ASP A 200 -8.05 -13.72 1.84
N ILE A 201 -7.11 -13.43 0.94
CA ILE A 201 -7.31 -13.69 -0.49
C ILE A 201 -7.38 -15.19 -0.78
N GLY A 202 -6.54 -16.00 -0.10
CA GLY A 202 -6.60 -17.46 -0.20
C GLY A 202 -7.97 -18.01 0.18
N ALA A 203 -8.50 -17.59 1.33
CA ALA A 203 -9.83 -17.98 1.79
C ALA A 203 -10.93 -17.58 0.80
N LEU A 204 -10.84 -16.38 0.21
CA LEU A 204 -11.77 -15.94 -0.84
C LEU A 204 -11.71 -16.79 -2.11
N VAL A 205 -10.51 -17.19 -2.55
CA VAL A 205 -10.31 -18.08 -3.70
C VAL A 205 -10.90 -19.46 -3.42
N GLU A 206 -10.64 -20.03 -2.24
CA GLU A 206 -11.19 -21.32 -1.84
C GLU A 206 -12.71 -21.29 -1.76
N THR A 207 -13.27 -20.23 -1.16
CA THR A 207 -14.72 -20.01 -1.06
C THR A 207 -15.35 -19.90 -2.45
N HIS A 208 -14.72 -19.14 -3.36
CA HIS A 208 -15.16 -19.00 -4.75
C HIS A 208 -15.21 -20.36 -5.47
N ASN A 209 -14.11 -21.12 -5.42
CA ASN A 209 -14.01 -22.42 -6.09
C ASN A 209 -15.04 -23.42 -5.52
N PHE A 210 -15.20 -23.45 -4.21
CA PHE A 210 -16.18 -24.32 -3.55
C PHE A 210 -17.61 -24.01 -4.00
N MET A 211 -18.00 -22.73 -4.06
CA MET A 211 -19.34 -22.34 -4.46
C MET A 211 -19.60 -22.59 -5.95
N GLU A 212 -18.61 -22.35 -6.81
CA GLU A 212 -18.72 -22.63 -8.23
C GLU A 212 -18.95 -24.12 -8.49
N GLU A 213 -18.22 -24.99 -7.80
CA GLU A 213 -18.38 -26.43 -7.90
C GLU A 213 -19.74 -26.89 -7.32
N ARG A 214 -20.06 -26.48 -6.08
CA ARG A 214 -21.29 -26.86 -5.37
C ARG A 214 -22.55 -26.43 -6.13
N PHE A 215 -22.54 -25.22 -6.70
CA PHE A 215 -23.71 -24.64 -7.34
C PHE A 215 -23.68 -24.68 -8.86
N ASN A 216 -22.73 -25.41 -9.47
CA ASN A 216 -22.63 -25.55 -10.92
C ASN A 216 -23.97 -25.94 -11.57
N ARG A 217 -24.74 -26.86 -10.97
CA ARG A 217 -26.08 -27.23 -11.48
C ARG A 217 -27.06 -26.07 -11.47
N HIS A 218 -27.07 -25.25 -10.42
CA HIS A 218 -27.94 -24.08 -10.31
C HIS A 218 -27.51 -22.98 -11.30
N LEU A 219 -26.20 -22.78 -11.46
CA LEU A 219 -25.64 -21.88 -12.47
C LEU A 219 -26.04 -22.32 -13.89
N ASN A 220 -25.97 -23.61 -14.20
CA ASN A 220 -26.42 -24.15 -15.48
C ASN A 220 -27.93 -23.99 -15.69
N LEU A 221 -28.73 -24.10 -14.62
CA LEU A 221 -30.17 -23.86 -14.70
C LEU A 221 -30.49 -22.38 -14.97
N LEU A 222 -29.79 -21.45 -14.33
CA LEU A 222 -29.89 -20.02 -14.64
C LEU A 222 -29.52 -19.76 -16.11
N ARG A 223 -28.40 -20.31 -16.57
CA ARG A 223 -27.96 -20.27 -17.98
C ARG A 223 -29.00 -20.82 -18.95
N SER A 224 -29.73 -21.86 -18.58
CA SER A 224 -30.75 -22.45 -19.45
C SER A 224 -32.07 -21.67 -19.49
N ARG A 225 -32.33 -20.85 -18.45
CA ARG A 225 -33.57 -20.09 -18.30
C ARG A 225 -33.56 -18.81 -19.13
N SER A 226 -32.43 -18.09 -19.21
CA SER A 226 -32.35 -16.90 -20.06
C SER A 226 -32.27 -17.24 -21.54
N ALA A 227 -31.70 -18.40 -21.92
CA ALA A 227 -31.69 -18.87 -23.32
C ALA A 227 -33.09 -19.17 -23.90
N ARG A 228 -34.14 -19.22 -23.07
CA ARG A 228 -35.54 -19.44 -23.48
C ARG A 228 -36.43 -18.19 -23.37
N ALA A 229 -35.89 -17.08 -22.88
CA ALA A 229 -36.58 -15.78 -22.78
C ALA A 229 -36.20 -14.90 -23.99
#